data_AF-P0DXX0-F1
#
_entry.id   AF-P0DXX0-F1
#
_cell.length_a   1.000
_cell.length_b   1.000
_cell.length_c   1.000
_cell.angle_alpha   90.00
_cell.angle_beta   90.00
_cell.angle_gamma   90.00
#
_symmetry.space_group_name_H-M   'P 1'
#
loop_
_entity.id
_entity.type
_entity.pdbx_description
1 polymer ?
#
loop_
_entity_poly.entity_id
_entity_poly.type
_entity_poly.pdbx_seq_one_letter_code
_entity_poly.pdbx_strand_id
1 'polypeptide(L)'
;MYSKYVIIISLLAVVSLGSAIEFWNPEECGCPPFDKTENEVCTKHGTTYDNRCQFDCHQKFLSKSGVALEEGPCILSAEAEEEAKK
;
A
#
# COMPACT_ATOMS: atom_id res chain seq x y z
N MET A 1 1.61 5.86 41.64
CA MET A 1 2.16 6.80 40.63
C MET A 1 3.01 6.12 39.57
N TYR A 2 3.98 5.26 39.92
CA TYR A 2 4.91 4.63 38.97
C TYR A 2 4.27 3.86 37.79
N SER A 3 3.17 3.13 38.01
CA SER A 3 2.51 2.35 36.93
C SER A 3 2.04 3.20 35.74
N LYS A 4 1.45 4.38 35.99
CA LYS A 4 1.03 5.29 34.91
C LYS A 4 2.23 5.84 34.14
N TYR A 5 3.31 6.19 34.83
CA TYR A 5 4.53 6.69 34.19
C TYR A 5 5.23 5.62 33.34
N VAL A 6 5.27 4.37 33.80
CA VAL A 6 5.83 3.26 33.01
C VAL A 6 5.05 3.09 31.71
N ILE A 7 3.71 3.10 31.76
CA ILE A 7 2.86 3.00 30.57
C ILE A 7 3.11 4.18 29.63
N ILE A 8 3.14 5.41 30.15
CA ILE A 8 3.39 6.61 29.33
C ILE A 8 4.77 6.56 28.67
N ILE A 9 5.82 6.20 29.42
CA ILE A 9 7.19 6.07 28.88
C ILE A 9 7.25 4.99 27.81
N SER A 10 6.59 3.84 28.01
CA SER A 10 6.54 2.79 26.99
C SER A 10 5.83 3.22 25.71
N LEU A 11 4.72 3.97 25.81
CA LEU A 11 4.02 4.49 24.64
C LEU A 11 4.87 5.51 23.87
N LEU A 12 5.54 6.42 24.57
CA LEU A 12 6.46 7.39 23.95
C LEU A 12 7.63 6.69 23.24
N ALA A 13 8.15 5.61 23.82
CA ALA A 13 9.20 4.80 23.18
C ALA A 13 8.69 4.13 21.90
N VAL A 14 7.47 3.57 21.89
CA VAL A 14 6.87 2.97 20.69
C VAL A 14 6.62 4.02 19.59
N VAL A 15 6.12 5.21 19.94
CA VAL A 15 5.91 6.30 18.97
C VAL A 15 7.24 6.75 18.35
N SER A 16 8.32 6.79 19.13
CA SER A 16 9.65 7.20 18.64
C SER A 16 10.24 6.21 17.64
N LEU A 17 9.86 4.93 17.72
CA LEU A 17 10.29 3.88 16.79
C LEU A 17 9.45 3.84 15.50
N GLY A 18 8.25 4.45 15.49
CA GLY A 18 7.32 4.41 14.36
C GLY A 18 7.61 5.39 13.23
N SER A 19 8.62 6.26 13.36
CA SER A 19 8.89 7.37 12.43
C SER A 19 9.63 6.96 11.15
N ALA A 20 10.07 5.71 11.01
CA ALA A 20 10.86 5.24 9.87
C ALA A 20 10.06 4.45 8.82
N ILE A 21 8.73 4.47 8.86
CA ILE A 21 7.92 3.76 7.85
C ILE A 21 7.90 4.60 6.57
N GLU A 22 8.69 4.18 5.57
CA GLU A 22 8.53 4.69 4.21
C GLU A 22 7.18 4.20 3.68
N PHE A 23 6.23 5.13 3.56
CA PHE A 23 4.91 4.87 2.99
C PHE A 23 4.97 5.05 1.47
N TRP A 24 4.28 4.19 0.71
CA TRP A 24 4.22 4.31 -0.74
C TRP A 24 3.41 5.56 -1.16
N ASN A 25 3.99 6.41 -2.00
CA ASN A 25 3.31 7.57 -2.58
C ASN A 25 3.25 7.44 -4.12
N PRO A 26 2.06 7.27 -4.74
CA PRO A 26 1.94 7.16 -6.19
C PRO A 26 2.34 8.44 -6.94
N GLU A 27 2.21 9.62 -6.33
CA GLU A 27 2.50 10.89 -7.01
C GLU A 27 4.00 11.06 -7.32
N GLU A 28 4.88 10.45 -6.53
CA GLU A 28 6.33 10.53 -6.71
C GLU A 28 6.81 9.82 -8.00
N CYS A 29 6.00 8.91 -8.53
CA CYS A 29 6.30 8.20 -9.77
C CYS A 29 6.25 9.09 -11.02
N GLY A 30 5.53 10.23 -10.97
CA GLY A 30 5.32 11.10 -12.13
C GLY A 30 4.55 10.43 -13.28
N CYS A 31 3.66 9.47 -12.98
CA CYS A 31 2.85 8.80 -13.99
C CYS A 31 1.77 9.74 -14.55
N PRO A 32 1.39 9.61 -15.83
CA PRO A 32 0.30 10.40 -16.41
C PRO A 32 -1.03 10.09 -15.71
N PRO A 33 -1.96 11.07 -15.67
CA PRO A 33 -3.31 10.82 -15.19
C PRO A 33 -4.03 9.78 -16.07
N PHE A 34 -4.91 9.01 -15.43
CA PHE A 34 -5.63 7.87 -15.99
C PHE A 34 -6.50 8.19 -17.23
N ASP A 35 -6.63 7.22 -18.13
CA ASP A 35 -7.72 7.11 -19.11
C ASP A 35 -8.52 5.82 -18.89
N LYS A 36 -9.84 5.93 -18.85
CA LYS A 36 -10.69 5.29 -17.82
C LYS A 36 -10.81 3.76 -17.77
N THR A 37 -10.23 3.01 -18.71
CA THR A 37 -10.51 1.55 -18.79
C THR A 37 -9.44 0.72 -19.50
N GLU A 38 -8.59 1.28 -20.35
CA GLU A 38 -7.80 0.41 -21.27
C GLU A 38 -6.44 -0.04 -20.72
N ASN A 39 -6.01 0.44 -19.55
CA ASN A 39 -4.64 0.17 -19.06
C ASN A 39 -4.57 -0.22 -17.57
N GLU A 40 -5.69 -0.55 -16.93
CA GLU A 40 -5.67 -0.96 -15.52
C GLU A 40 -4.84 -2.25 -15.33
N VAL A 41 -4.10 -2.31 -14.23
CA VAL A 41 -3.34 -3.50 -13.86
C VAL A 41 -3.76 -3.90 -12.46
N CYS A 42 -4.20 -5.13 -12.29
CA CYS A 42 -4.68 -5.64 -11.02
C CYS A 42 -3.70 -6.64 -10.44
N THR A 43 -3.67 -6.72 -9.12
CA THR A 43 -2.85 -7.69 -8.39
C THR A 43 -3.72 -8.81 -7.85
N LYS A 44 -3.11 -9.97 -7.58
CA LYS A 44 -3.78 -11.09 -6.91
C LYS A 44 -4.39 -10.74 -5.54
N HIS A 45 -3.96 -9.65 -4.92
CA HIS A 45 -4.41 -9.17 -3.62
C HIS A 45 -5.56 -8.15 -3.71
N GLY A 46 -6.13 -7.94 -4.90
CA GLY A 46 -7.26 -7.02 -5.10
C GLY A 46 -6.88 -5.54 -5.12
N THR A 47 -5.58 -5.21 -5.21
CA THR A 47 -5.15 -3.83 -5.49
C THR A 47 -5.15 -3.60 -7.00
N THR A 48 -5.88 -2.58 -7.43
CA THR A 48 -5.95 -2.12 -8.82
C THR A 48 -5.10 -0.85 -8.98
N TYR A 49 -4.26 -0.82 -10.01
CA TYR A 49 -3.48 0.35 -10.42
C TYR A 49 -4.11 0.96 -11.66
N ASP A 50 -4.24 2.29 -11.67
CA ASP A 50 -4.88 3.02 -12.77
C ASP A 50 -4.17 2.77 -14.12
N ASN A 51 -2.86 2.56 -14.09
CA ASN A 51 -2.10 2.26 -15.29
C ASN A 51 -0.85 1.43 -14.99
N ARG A 52 -0.27 0.86 -16.05
CA ARG A 52 0.97 0.09 -15.99
C ARG A 52 2.12 0.86 -15.33
N CYS A 53 2.22 2.18 -15.53
CA CYS A 53 3.26 3.01 -14.91
C CYS A 53 3.17 2.98 -13.38
N GLN A 54 1.97 3.12 -12.81
CA GLN A 54 1.78 3.05 -11.36
C GLN A 54 2.10 1.65 -10.81
N PHE A 55 1.66 0.59 -11.51
CA PHE A 55 1.99 -0.79 -11.13
C PHE A 55 3.51 -1.01 -11.08
N ASP A 56 4.22 -0.66 -12.16
CA ASP A 56 5.68 -0.85 -12.24
C ASP A 56 6.41 0.03 -11.21
N CYS A 57 5.87 1.22 -10.90
CA CYS A 57 6.44 2.07 -9.86
C CYS A 57 6.30 1.47 -8.47
N HIS A 58 5.11 0.98 -8.10
CA HIS A 58 4.93 0.33 -6.82
C HIS A 58 5.71 -0.99 -6.74
N GLN A 59 5.80 -1.74 -7.83
CA GLN A 59 6.67 -2.91 -7.93
C GLN A 59 8.13 -2.56 -7.61
N LYS A 60 8.66 -1.45 -8.15
CA LYS A 60 10.02 -0.98 -7.80
C LYS A 60 10.14 -0.62 -6.33
N PHE A 61 9.15 0.07 -5.75
CA PHE A 61 9.15 0.41 -4.34
C PHE A 61 9.19 -0.85 -3.46
N LEU A 62 8.31 -1.83 -3.71
CA LEU A 62 8.24 -3.08 -2.96
C LEU A 62 9.47 -3.98 -3.16
N SER A 63 10.11 -3.91 -4.33
CA SER A 63 11.33 -4.67 -4.61
C SER A 63 12.48 -4.31 -3.67
N LYS A 64 12.52 -3.07 -3.15
CA LYS A 64 13.50 -2.65 -2.13
C LYS A 64 13.35 -3.44 -0.82
N SER A 65 12.14 -3.91 -0.54
CA SER A 65 11.80 -4.71 0.63
C SER A 65 11.74 -6.22 0.32
N GLY A 66 12.13 -6.63 -0.90
CA GLY A 66 12.07 -8.03 -1.33
C GLY A 66 10.65 -8.56 -1.59
N VAL A 67 9.67 -7.66 -1.77
CA VAL A 67 8.28 -8.02 -2.08
C VAL A 67 8.02 -7.84 -3.58
N ALA A 68 7.33 -8.80 -4.18
CA ALA A 68 6.89 -8.75 -5.58
C ALA A 68 5.37 -8.64 -5.66
N LEU A 69 4.89 -7.78 -6.57
CA LEU A 69 3.50 -7.76 -6.97
C LEU A 69 3.27 -8.88 -7.98
N GLU A 70 2.22 -9.64 -7.74
CA GLU A 70 1.75 -10.65 -8.69
C GLU A 70 0.49 -10.12 -9.36
N GLU A 71 0.53 -10.03 -10.68
CA GLU A 71 -0.64 -9.68 -11.49
C GLU A 71 -1.75 -10.71 -11.24
N GLY A 72 -2.99 -10.24 -11.18
CA GLY A 72 -4.16 -11.07 -10.90
C GLY A 72 -5.43 -10.51 -11.55
N PRO A 73 -6.56 -11.20 -11.39
CA PRO A 73 -7.81 -10.74 -11.96
C PRO A 73 -8.22 -9.39 -11.37
N CYS A 74 -8.74 -8.51 -12.22
CA CYS A 74 -9.42 -7.31 -11.77
C CYS A 74 -10.78 -7.70 -11.19
N ILE A 75 -10.91 -7.57 -9.88
CA ILE A 75 -12.19 -7.70 -9.19
C ILE A 75 -12.95 -6.39 -9.36
N LEU A 76 -14.19 -6.46 -9.85
CA LEU A 76 -15.02 -5.27 -9.92
C LEU A 76 -15.37 -4.83 -8.49
N SER A 77 -15.66 -3.54 -8.28
CA SER A 77 -15.84 -2.98 -6.93
C SER A 77 -16.81 -3.75 -6.01
N ALA A 78 -17.83 -4.39 -6.59
CA ALA A 78 -18.76 -5.26 -5.85
C ALA A 78 -18.07 -6.49 -5.22
N GLU A 79 -17.09 -7.08 -5.90
CA GLU A 79 -16.32 -8.24 -5.45
C GLU A 79 -15.21 -7.84 -4.46
N ALA A 80 -14.60 -6.65 -4.66
CA ALA A 80 -13.56 -6.11 -3.77
C ALA A 80 -14.04 -5.89 -2.33
N GLU A 81 -15.28 -5.38 -2.17
CA GLU A 81 -15.89 -5.19 -0.86
C GLU A 81 -16.20 -6.51 -0.14
N GLU A 82 -16.43 -7.59 -0.89
CA GLU A 82 -16.67 -8.93 -0.33
C GLU A 82 -15.36 -9.57 0.15
N GLU A 83 -14.30 -9.53 -0.66
CA GLU A 83 -12.99 -10.07 -0.28
C GLU A 83 -12.37 -9.33 0.92
N ALA A 84 -12.58 -8.01 1.07
CA ALA A 84 -12.08 -7.24 2.21
C ALA A 84 -12.76 -7.58 3.56
N LYS A 85 -13.91 -8.28 3.54
CA LYS A 85 -14.67 -8.68 4.74
C LYS A 85 -14.33 -10.08 5.24
N LYS A 86 -13.56 -10.86 4.49
CA LYS A 86 -13.24 -12.26 4.81
C LYS A 86 -11.97 -12.38 5.64
#